data_AF-A0A3S3V8D0-F1
#
_entry.id   AF-A0A3S3V8D0-F1
#
_cell.length_a   1.000
_cell.length_b   1.000
_cell.length_c   1.000
_cell.angle_alpha   90.00
_cell.angle_beta   90.00
_cell.angle_gamma   90.00
#
_symmetry.space_group_name_H-M   'P 1'
#
loop_
_entity.id
_entity.type
_entity.pdbx_description
1 polymer ?
#
loop_
_entity_poly.entity_id
_entity_poly.type
_entity_poly.pdbx_seq_one_letter_code
_entity_poly.pdbx_strand_id
1 'polypeptide(L)'
;MSFLVTFIVDRLGVSRLAAGAIAWGAIVLIASGAALWAYELIKHKGADELRARIEKENHHAIDKGIDARLSFDDCIDAGGVYDFRHQRCASPALGPR
;
A
#
# COMPACT_ATOMS: atom_id res chain seq x y z
N MET A 1 -27.56 17.47 37.90
CA MET A 1 -26.85 16.29 37.34
C MET A 1 -26.27 15.37 38.41
N SER A 2 -25.84 15.86 39.60
CA SER A 2 -25.25 14.98 40.64
C SER A 2 -26.23 14.11 41.42
N PHE A 3 -27.50 14.51 41.60
CA PHE A 3 -28.46 13.75 42.42
C PHE A 3 -28.81 12.37 41.84
N LEU A 4 -29.02 12.28 40.51
CA LEU A 4 -29.31 11.01 39.84
C LEU A 4 -28.13 10.03 39.93
N VAL A 5 -26.90 10.52 39.69
CA VAL A 5 -25.69 9.70 39.79
C VAL A 5 -25.50 9.19 41.22
N THR A 6 -25.74 10.05 42.22
CA THR A 6 -25.59 9.67 43.63
C THR A 6 -26.63 8.63 44.06
N PHE A 7 -27.88 8.78 43.62
CA PHE A 7 -28.96 7.83 43.90
C PHE A 7 -28.75 6.48 43.22
N ILE A 8 -28.23 6.46 41.99
CA ILE A 8 -27.89 5.24 41.25
C ILE A 8 -26.73 4.49 41.94
N VAL A 9 -25.69 5.22 42.37
CA VAL A 9 -24.54 4.66 43.08
C VAL A 9 -24.94 4.06 44.43
N ASP A 10 -25.78 4.75 45.22
CA ASP A 10 -26.32 4.23 46.49
C ASP A 10 -27.26 3.03 46.28
N ARG A 11 -28.12 3.06 45.25
CA ARG A 11 -29.13 2.02 44.99
C ARG A 11 -28.55 0.73 44.39
N LEU A 12 -27.39 0.82 43.73
CA LEU A 12 -26.63 -0.32 43.20
C LEU A 12 -25.60 -0.88 44.19
N GLY A 13 -25.36 -0.21 45.33
CA GLY A 13 -24.37 -0.64 46.33
C GLY A 13 -22.92 -0.64 45.81
N VAL A 14 -22.67 -0.03 44.66
CA VAL A 14 -21.36 0.03 44.02
C VAL A 14 -20.61 1.18 44.66
N SER A 15 -19.56 0.88 45.42
CA SER A 15 -18.73 1.94 46.02
C SER A 15 -18.20 2.89 44.94
N ARG A 16 -18.02 4.18 45.27
CA ARG A 16 -17.40 5.16 44.35
C ARG A 16 -16.07 4.65 43.76
N LEU A 17 -15.35 3.83 44.51
CA LEU A 17 -14.13 3.15 44.07
C LEU A 17 -14.40 2.11 42.98
N ALA A 18 -15.44 1.29 43.12
CA ALA A 18 -15.83 0.32 42.10
C ALA A 18 -16.33 1.00 40.81
N ALA A 19 -17.09 2.10 40.93
CA ALA A 19 -17.48 2.89 39.76
C ALA A 19 -16.26 3.51 39.06
N GLY A 20 -15.30 4.03 39.83
CA GLY A 20 -14.03 4.54 39.29
C GLY A 20 -13.19 3.46 38.60
N ALA A 21 -13.12 2.26 39.19
CA ALA A 21 -12.41 1.12 38.62
C ALA A 21 -13.02 0.66 37.29
N ILE A 22 -14.36 0.62 37.19
CA ILE A 22 -15.06 0.28 35.94
C ILE A 22 -14.80 1.33 34.87
N ALA A 23 -14.88 2.62 35.22
CA ALA A 23 -14.61 3.71 34.28
C ALA A 23 -13.18 3.64 33.73
N TRP A 24 -12.19 3.44 34.61
CA TRP A 24 -10.80 3.27 34.19
C TRP A 24 -10.59 2.01 33.35
N GLY A 25 -11.22 0.90 33.72
CA GLY A 25 -11.17 -0.35 32.94
C GLY A 25 -11.71 -0.15 31.53
N ALA A 26 -12.82 0.55 31.37
CA ALA A 26 -13.39 0.87 30.05
C ALA A 26 -12.44 1.74 29.21
N ILE A 27 -11.83 2.77 29.83
CA ILE A 27 -10.85 3.64 29.14
C ILE A 27 -9.65 2.83 28.63
N VAL A 28 -9.10 1.96 29.48
CA VAL A 28 -7.95 1.12 29.11
C VAL A 28 -8.32 0.20 27.95
N LEU A 29 -9.48 -0.44 27.98
CA LEU A 29 -9.93 -1.32 26.90
C LEU A 29 -10.08 -0.57 25.57
N ILE A 30 -10.70 0.61 25.59
CA ILE A 30 -10.88 1.45 24.40
C ILE A 30 -9.53 1.89 23.84
N ALA A 31 -8.63 2.38 24.70
CA ALA A 31 -7.30 2.82 24.29
C ALA A 31 -6.47 1.68 23.69
N SER A 32 -6.53 0.50 24.31
CA SER A 32 -5.84 -0.71 23.83
C SER A 32 -6.37 -1.15 22.47
N GLY A 33 -7.70 -1.20 22.32
CA GLY A 33 -8.35 -1.56 21.07
C GLY A 33 -8.04 -0.57 19.94
N ALA A 34 -8.05 0.73 20.23
CA ALA A 34 -7.70 1.76 19.26
C ALA A 34 -6.23 1.67 18.81
N ALA A 35 -5.31 1.39 19.73
CA ALA A 35 -3.89 1.21 19.42
C ALA A 35 -3.64 -0.01 18.53
N LEU A 36 -4.26 -1.15 18.85
CA LEU A 36 -4.18 -2.36 18.03
C LEU A 36 -4.77 -2.15 16.64
N TRP A 37 -5.94 -1.51 16.55
CA TRP A 37 -6.59 -1.21 15.29
C TRP A 37 -5.75 -0.27 14.41
N ALA A 38 -5.17 0.78 15.00
CA ALA A 38 -4.27 1.68 14.29
C ALA A 38 -3.01 0.96 13.79
N TYR A 39 -2.43 0.08 14.61
CA TYR A 39 -1.28 -0.73 14.22
C TYR A 39 -1.58 -1.64 13.03
N GLU A 40 -2.70 -2.37 13.07
CA GLU A 40 -3.12 -3.23 11.96
C GLU A 40 -3.39 -2.43 10.68
N LEU A 41 -4.07 -1.28 10.79
CA LEU A 41 -4.33 -0.43 9.62
C LEU A 41 -3.05 0.07 8.95
N ILE A 42 -2.07 0.53 9.73
CA ILE A 42 -0.79 1.00 9.19
C ILE A 42 -0.07 -0.16 8.50
N LYS A 43 -0.07 -1.34 9.09
CA LYS A 43 0.60 -2.52 8.54
C LYS A 43 -0.07 -3.00 7.25
N HIS A 44 -1.40 -3.04 7.21
CA HIS A 44 -2.15 -3.41 6.01
C HIS A 44 -1.96 -2.41 4.89
N LYS A 45 -2.11 -1.11 5.17
CA LYS A 45 -1.86 -0.06 4.16
C LYS A 45 -0.42 -0.07 3.65
N GLY A 46 0.55 -0.23 4.55
CA GLY A 46 1.96 -0.32 4.16
C GLY A 46 2.27 -1.55 3.29
N ALA A 47 1.66 -2.70 3.59
CA ALA A 47 1.80 -3.90 2.78
C ALA A 47 1.16 -3.75 1.40
N ASP A 48 -0.03 -3.15 1.32
CA ASP A 48 -0.72 -2.92 0.05
C ASP A 48 0.01 -1.89 -0.83
N GLU A 49 0.56 -0.85 -0.22
CA GLU A 49 1.28 0.21 -0.94
C GLU A 49 2.64 -0.26 -1.47
N LEU A 50 3.34 -1.13 -0.73
CA LEU A 50 4.55 -1.82 -1.20
C LEU A 50 4.23 -2.83 -2.30
N ARG A 51 3.17 -3.63 -2.15
CA ARG A 51 2.77 -4.63 -3.16
C ARG A 51 2.33 -3.96 -4.46
N ALA A 52 1.62 -2.84 -4.38
CA ALA A 52 1.24 -2.04 -5.54
C ALA A 52 2.45 -1.41 -6.24
N ARG A 53 3.48 -0.95 -5.51
CA ARG A 53 4.73 -0.46 -6.11
C ARG A 53 5.51 -1.56 -6.81
N ILE A 54 5.64 -2.73 -6.19
CA ILE A 54 6.37 -3.86 -6.77
C ILE A 54 5.68 -4.36 -8.04
N GLU A 55 4.35 -4.47 -8.02
CA GLU A 55 3.58 -4.88 -9.20
C GLU A 55 3.73 -3.88 -10.35
N LYS A 56 3.68 -2.57 -10.04
CA LYS A 56 3.85 -1.51 -11.03
C LYS A 56 5.27 -1.45 -11.63
N GLU A 57 6.30 -1.67 -10.82
CA GLU A 57 7.69 -1.67 -11.29
C GLU A 57 8.00 -2.90 -12.16
N ASN A 58 7.48 -4.09 -11.80
CA ASN A 58 7.64 -5.29 -12.62
C ASN A 58 6.89 -5.19 -13.94
N HIS A 59 5.66 -4.67 -13.95
CA HIS A 59 4.93 -4.43 -15.19
C HIS A 59 5.68 -3.50 -16.13
N HIS A 60 6.31 -2.43 -15.61
CA HIS A 60 7.09 -1.50 -16.42
C HIS A 60 8.35 -2.13 -17.01
N ALA A 61 9.02 -3.02 -16.26
CA ALA A 61 10.19 -3.73 -16.75
C ALA A 61 9.82 -4.76 -17.83
N ILE A 62 8.70 -5.47 -17.66
CA ILE A 62 8.19 -6.43 -18.66
C ILE A 62 7.75 -5.69 -19.93
N ASP A 63 6.99 -4.61 -19.80
CA ASP A 63 6.50 -3.81 -20.92
C ASP A 63 7.65 -3.23 -21.76
N LYS A 64 8.66 -2.63 -21.09
CA LYS A 64 9.90 -2.19 -21.74
C LYS A 64 10.67 -3.32 -22.42
N GLY A 65 10.68 -4.51 -21.82
CA GLY A 65 11.34 -5.69 -22.40
C GLY A 65 10.62 -6.19 -23.65
N ILE A 66 9.28 -6.18 -23.65
CA ILE A 66 8.45 -6.57 -24.80
C ILE A 66 8.59 -5.55 -25.92
N ASP A 67 8.49 -4.25 -25.63
CA ASP A 67 8.63 -3.17 -26.60
C ASP A 67 10.03 -3.16 -27.26
N ALA A 68 11.09 -3.40 -26.46
CA ALA A 68 12.45 -3.54 -26.99
C ALA A 68 12.63 -4.76 -27.89
N ARG A 69 11.96 -5.88 -27.60
CA ARG A 69 11.99 -7.07 -28.48
C ARG A 69 11.20 -6.85 -29.75
N LEU A 70 10.00 -6.27 -29.66
CA LEU A 70 9.17 -5.96 -30.83
C LEU A 70 9.93 -5.03 -31.79
N SER A 71 10.54 -3.95 -31.26
CA SER A 71 11.30 -3.01 -32.08
C SER A 71 12.58 -3.60 -32.70
N PHE A 72 13.15 -4.65 -32.10
CA PHE A 72 14.25 -5.41 -32.68
C PHE A 72 13.77 -6.30 -33.82
N ASP A 73 12.74 -7.12 -33.60
CA ASP A 73 12.21 -8.03 -34.61
C ASP A 73 11.66 -7.25 -35.82
N ASP A 74 10.88 -6.19 -35.60
CA ASP A 74 10.37 -5.30 -36.66
C ASP A 74 11.51 -4.70 -37.50
N CYS A 75 12.64 -4.37 -36.88
CA CYS A 75 13.81 -3.85 -37.58
C CYS A 75 14.47 -4.90 -38.47
N ILE A 76 14.65 -6.11 -37.95
CA ILE A 76 15.26 -7.22 -38.67
C ILE A 76 14.35 -7.67 -39.83
N ASP A 77 13.05 -7.75 -39.61
CA ASP A 77 12.05 -8.10 -40.63
C ASP A 77 11.97 -7.06 -41.75
N ALA A 78 12.17 -5.78 -41.43
CA ALA A 78 12.30 -4.70 -42.41
C ALA A 78 13.64 -4.68 -43.18
N GLY A 79 14.56 -5.60 -42.87
CA GLY A 79 15.90 -5.64 -43.46
C GLY A 79 16.85 -4.55 -42.94
N GLY A 80 16.51 -3.97 -41.78
CA GLY A 80 17.29 -2.97 -41.05
C GLY A 80 18.51 -3.54 -40.34
N VAL A 81 19.41 -2.66 -39.90
CA VAL A 81 20.50 -3.00 -38.99
C VAL A 81 20.21 -2.35 -37.63
N TYR A 82 20.01 -3.18 -36.61
CA TYR A 82 19.68 -2.70 -35.27
C TYR A 82 20.94 -2.22 -34.51
N ASP A 83 20.94 -0.98 -34.04
CA ASP A 83 21.99 -0.44 -33.17
C ASP A 83 21.63 -0.68 -31.70
N PHE A 84 22.28 -1.68 -31.08
CA PHE A 84 22.09 -2.02 -29.66
C PHE A 84 22.55 -0.92 -28.70
N ARG A 85 23.47 -0.03 -29.10
CA ARG A 85 23.98 1.03 -28.23
C ARG A 85 22.98 2.18 -28.10
N HIS A 86 22.22 2.46 -29.16
CA HIS A 86 21.21 3.53 -29.18
C HIS A 86 19.77 3.01 -29.16
N GLN A 87 19.56 1.70 -29.15
CA GLN A 87 18.24 1.04 -29.20
C GLN A 87 17.37 1.56 -30.36
N ARG A 88 17.98 1.71 -31.55
CA ARG A 88 17.29 2.23 -32.73
C ARG A 88 17.58 1.37 -33.94
N CYS A 89 16.56 1.22 -34.77
CA CYS A 89 16.72 0.64 -36.09
C CYS A 89 17.40 1.65 -37.03
N ALA A 90 18.56 1.32 -37.56
CA ALA A 90 19.17 2.04 -38.66
C ALA A 90 18.73 1.37 -39.97
N SER A 91 18.12 2.14 -40.88
CA SER A 91 17.89 1.66 -42.23
C SER A 91 19.26 1.41 -42.89
N PRO A 92 19.48 0.31 -43.63
CA PRO A 92 20.75 0.11 -44.30
C PRO A 92 20.92 1.28 -45.26
N ALA A 93 22.08 1.94 -45.22
CA ALA A 93 22.44 2.88 -46.26
C ALA A 93 22.42 2.10 -47.59
N LEU A 94 21.35 2.23 -48.36
CA LEU A 94 21.34 1.86 -49.77
C LEU A 94 22.46 2.68 -50.40
N GLY A 95 23.62 2.04 -50.55
CA GLY A 95 24.75 2.63 -51.26
C GLY A 95 24.27 3.11 -52.63
N PRO A 96 24.85 4.20 -53.15
CA PRO A 96 24.42 4.76 -54.44
C PRO A 96 24.49 3.65 -55.49
N ARG A 97 23.35 3.43 -56.16
CA ARG A 97 23.28 2.62 -57.37
C ARG A 97 24.02 3.32 -58.50
#